data_AF-A0A0H5Q1U1-F1
#
_entry.id   AF-A0A0H5Q1U1-F1
#
_cell.length_a   1.000
_cell.length_b   1.000
_cell.length_c   1.000
_cell.angle_alpha   90.00
_cell.angle_beta   90.00
_cell.angle_gamma   90.00
#
_symmetry.space_group_name_H-M   'P 1'
#
loop_
_entity.id
_entity.type
_entity.pdbx_description
1 polymer ?
#
loop_
_entity_poly.entity_id
_entity_poly.type
_entity_poly.pdbx_seq_one_letter_code
_entity_poly.pdbx_strand_id
1 'polypeptide(L)'
;MPDELSVRQWQERFRAGAFNVQDRYTQCKAGWYDWFCQDHALAGRLKKIGRVVMGITDPFILDNYYVWFKNNCPLNGPLYDDVRFEPLSGERGGKYFVVSLDSPHEREKWALVTERYGFDAPEFDCRDIREMVKYINSIGPELQQGIVPPFIAEKDAVTAYTRLRGEPEGIHIYRDGNHRFSYAPRRGRQMRTVLTAASLEDAPPGFVSEQAHSIKGMYVYCPEDAGLPLPDLVPQDTTKSQKRKEPER
;
A
#
# COMPACT_ATOMS: atom_id res chain seq x y z
N MET A 1 26.68 -9.89 2.61
CA MET A 1 26.43 -8.71 1.75
C MET A 1 27.28 -7.58 2.29
N PRO A 2 27.78 -6.61 1.49
CA PRO A 2 28.45 -5.44 2.09
C PRO A 2 27.48 -4.81 3.10
N ASP A 3 28.00 -4.41 4.26
CA ASP A 3 27.21 -3.94 5.41
C ASP A 3 26.15 -2.94 4.94
N GLU A 4 24.88 -3.33 5.04
CA GLU A 4 23.75 -2.51 4.61
C GLU A 4 23.77 -1.21 5.42
N LEU A 5 23.78 -0.08 4.70
CA LEU A 5 23.78 1.22 5.36
C LEU A 5 22.40 1.46 5.94
N SER A 6 22.37 1.77 7.24
CA SER A 6 21.15 2.35 7.82
C SER A 6 20.72 3.59 7.02
N VAL A 7 19.43 3.91 7.03
CA VAL A 7 18.91 5.12 6.38
C VAL A 7 19.68 6.36 6.88
N ARG A 8 20.03 6.42 8.17
CA ARG A 8 20.87 7.50 8.71
C ARG A 8 22.22 7.60 8.01
N GLN A 9 22.97 6.50 7.94
CA GLN A 9 24.27 6.46 7.27
C GLN A 9 24.15 6.75 5.77
N TRP A 10 23.09 6.26 5.13
CA TRP A 10 22.80 6.56 3.74
C TRP A 10 22.59 8.07 3.54
N GLN A 11 21.79 8.72 4.39
CA GLN A 11 21.58 10.17 4.34
C GLN A 11 22.88 10.95 4.53
N GLU A 12 23.74 10.55 5.47
CA GLU A 12 25.05 11.16 5.69
C GLU A 12 25.93 11.10 4.44
N ARG A 13 26.03 9.91 3.82
CA ARG A 13 26.79 9.72 2.58
C ARG A 13 26.19 10.49 1.40
N PHE A 14 24.86 10.53 1.30
CA PHE A 14 24.18 11.30 0.27
C PHE A 14 24.48 12.81 0.41
N ARG A 15 24.39 13.36 1.63
CA ARG A 15 24.75 14.77 1.92
C ARG A 15 26.22 15.06 1.62
N ALA A 16 27.11 14.12 1.92
CA ALA A 16 28.54 14.24 1.62
C ALA A 16 28.87 14.11 0.11
N GLY A 17 27.86 13.87 -0.74
CA GLY A 17 28.04 13.76 -2.18
C GLY A 17 28.65 12.44 -2.65
N ALA A 18 28.64 11.39 -1.81
CA ALA A 18 29.24 10.09 -2.12
C ALA A 18 28.62 9.41 -3.35
N PHE A 19 27.43 9.83 -3.78
CA PHE A 19 26.67 9.25 -4.88
C PHE A 19 26.55 10.18 -6.10
N ASN A 20 27.39 11.22 -6.20
CA ASN A 20 27.33 12.20 -7.29
C ASN A 20 27.93 11.71 -8.62
N VAL A 21 28.85 10.75 -8.58
CA VAL A 21 29.46 10.19 -9.79
C VAL A 21 28.43 9.31 -10.51
N GLN A 22 28.33 9.48 -11.83
CA GLN A 22 27.30 8.86 -12.67
C GLN A 22 27.62 7.40 -13.05
N ASP A 23 28.77 6.88 -12.65
CA ASP A 23 29.17 5.53 -13.01
C ASP A 23 28.31 4.48 -12.31
N ARG A 24 28.13 3.34 -12.98
CA ARG A 24 27.31 2.23 -12.48
C ARG A 24 27.74 1.77 -11.08
N TYR A 25 29.03 1.72 -10.78
CA TYR A 25 29.52 1.19 -9.51
C TYR A 25 29.14 2.10 -8.34
N THR A 26 29.28 3.42 -8.52
CA THR A 26 28.79 4.41 -7.55
C THR A 26 27.28 4.32 -7.35
N GLN A 27 26.52 4.11 -8.42
CA GLN A 27 25.06 4.02 -8.34
C GLN A 27 24.57 2.70 -7.72
N CYS A 28 25.26 1.58 -7.95
CA CYS A 28 25.06 0.35 -7.19
C CYS A 28 25.32 0.57 -5.69
N LYS A 29 26.40 1.27 -5.33
CA LYS A 29 26.70 1.63 -3.93
C LYS A 29 25.67 2.56 -3.30
N ALA A 30 24.99 3.37 -4.11
CA ALA A 30 23.90 4.21 -3.65
C ALA A 30 22.61 3.43 -3.37
N GLY A 31 22.53 2.17 -3.80
CA GLY A 31 21.40 1.28 -3.57
C GLY A 31 20.59 0.93 -4.82
N TRP A 32 20.98 1.37 -6.03
CA TRP A 32 20.31 0.90 -7.25
C TRP A 32 20.54 -0.59 -7.45
N TYR A 33 19.45 -1.35 -7.50
CA TYR A 33 19.49 -2.81 -7.60
C TYR A 33 19.16 -3.30 -9.02
N ASP A 34 18.14 -2.70 -9.64
CA ASP A 34 17.63 -3.08 -10.97
C ASP A 34 17.05 -1.85 -11.66
N TRP A 35 17.30 -1.70 -12.96
CA TRP A 35 16.89 -0.52 -13.72
C TRP A 35 16.76 -0.77 -15.22
N PHE A 36 15.85 -0.03 -15.86
CA PHE A 36 15.64 -0.06 -17.31
C PHE A 36 16.15 1.20 -18.03
N CYS A 37 16.48 2.25 -17.29
CA CYS A 37 17.10 3.45 -17.84
C CYS A 37 18.61 3.27 -18.12
N GLN A 38 19.24 4.27 -18.73
CA GLN A 38 20.69 4.26 -18.95
C GLN A 38 21.45 4.53 -17.64
N ASP A 39 22.61 3.88 -17.44
CA ASP A 39 23.41 4.00 -16.20
C ASP A 39 23.68 5.46 -15.80
N HIS A 40 24.05 6.31 -16.77
CA HIS A 40 24.35 7.73 -16.51
C HIS A 40 23.14 8.55 -16.02
N ALA A 41 21.91 8.06 -16.22
CA ALA A 41 20.70 8.71 -15.74
C ALA A 41 20.42 8.44 -14.25
N LEU A 42 21.01 7.38 -13.67
CA LEU A 42 20.73 6.93 -12.30
C LEU A 42 21.05 7.99 -11.25
N ALA A 43 22.17 8.71 -11.37
CA ALA A 43 22.53 9.76 -10.41
C ALA A 43 21.50 10.91 -10.40
N GLY A 44 20.97 11.26 -11.57
CA GLY A 44 19.92 12.28 -11.70
C GLY A 44 18.59 11.81 -11.13
N ARG A 45 18.23 10.54 -11.36
CA ARG A 45 17.03 9.90 -10.78
C ARG A 45 17.14 9.78 -9.26
N LEU A 46 18.30 9.39 -8.75
CA LEU A 46 18.57 9.26 -7.32
C LEU A 46 18.34 10.60 -6.60
N LYS A 47 18.77 11.71 -7.19
CA LYS A 47 18.49 13.05 -6.66
C LYS A 47 17.01 13.38 -6.57
N LYS A 48 16.15 12.79 -7.42
CA LYS A 48 14.70 13.01 -7.40
C LYS A 48 14.02 12.19 -6.32
N ILE A 49 14.18 10.86 -6.36
CA ILE A 49 13.54 9.93 -5.43
C ILE A 49 14.17 10.01 -4.04
N GLY A 50 15.49 10.17 -3.94
CA GLY A 50 16.23 10.25 -2.68
C GLY A 50 15.81 11.42 -1.77
N ARG A 51 15.11 12.43 -2.30
CA ARG A 51 14.50 13.50 -1.48
C ARG A 51 13.53 12.96 -0.43
N VAL A 52 12.81 11.87 -0.72
CA VAL A 52 11.90 11.27 0.28
C VAL A 52 12.70 10.64 1.41
N VAL A 53 13.77 9.93 1.06
CA VAL A 53 14.70 9.31 2.02
C VAL A 53 15.33 10.39 2.90
N MET A 54 15.76 11.50 2.30
CA MET A 54 16.35 12.65 3.01
C MET A 54 15.38 13.38 3.93
N GLY A 55 14.07 13.25 3.71
CA GLY A 55 13.04 13.86 4.56
C GLY A 55 12.71 13.04 5.81
N ILE A 56 13.15 11.79 5.89
CA ILE A 56 12.90 10.93 7.04
C ILE A 56 13.71 11.43 8.24
N THR A 57 13.02 11.59 9.36
CA THR A 57 13.53 12.07 10.64
C THR A 57 13.20 11.13 11.80
N ASP A 58 12.26 10.20 11.62
CA ASP A 58 11.90 9.22 12.63
C ASP A 58 13.09 8.31 12.99
N PRO A 59 13.48 8.22 14.29
CA PRO A 59 14.69 7.50 14.68
C PRO A 59 14.57 5.99 14.43
N PHE A 60 13.38 5.40 14.57
CA PHE A 60 13.23 3.96 14.33
C PHE A 60 13.51 3.63 12.87
N ILE A 61 12.92 4.39 11.93
CA ILE A 61 13.19 4.22 10.50
C ILE A 61 14.66 4.52 10.18
N LEU A 62 15.22 5.60 10.74
CA LEU A 62 16.60 6.00 10.47
C LEU A 62 17.63 4.92 10.85
N ASP A 63 17.42 4.24 11.97
CA ASP A 63 18.42 3.36 12.58
C ASP A 63 18.17 1.86 12.34
N ASN A 64 16.97 1.47 11.93
CA ASN A 64 16.59 0.06 11.79
C ASN A 64 16.25 -0.35 10.36
N TYR A 65 16.39 0.54 9.38
CA TYR A 65 16.13 0.25 7.98
C TYR A 65 17.33 0.56 7.11
N TYR A 66 17.41 -0.14 5.98
CA TYR A 66 18.21 0.27 4.83
C TYR A 66 17.31 0.54 3.63
N VAL A 67 17.86 1.19 2.60
CA VAL A 67 17.16 1.50 1.36
C VAL A 67 17.84 0.89 0.15
N TRP A 68 17.01 0.53 -0.82
CA TRP A 68 17.43 0.21 -2.17
C TRP A 68 16.42 0.73 -3.18
N PHE A 69 16.86 0.93 -4.41
CA PHE A 69 16.13 1.65 -5.44
C PHE A 69 15.94 0.78 -6.68
N LYS A 70 14.80 0.94 -7.33
CA LYS A 70 14.56 0.40 -8.66
C LYS A 70 14.08 1.48 -9.62
N ASN A 71 14.47 1.36 -10.87
CA ASN A 71 13.83 2.08 -11.97
C ASN A 71 13.01 1.04 -12.74
N ASN A 72 11.68 1.11 -12.68
CA ASN A 72 10.80 0.06 -13.14
C ASN A 72 10.27 0.33 -14.56
N CYS A 73 10.08 -0.75 -15.33
CA CYS A 73 9.37 -0.74 -16.60
C CYS A 73 7.93 -1.26 -16.40
N PRO A 74 6.90 -0.42 -16.48
CA PRO A 74 5.50 -0.78 -16.16
C PRO A 74 4.81 -1.66 -17.22
N LEU A 75 5.53 -2.10 -18.27
CA LEU A 75 5.01 -2.61 -19.55
C LEU A 75 4.19 -1.58 -20.34
N ASN A 76 3.25 -0.88 -19.70
CA ASN A 76 2.46 0.21 -20.24
C ASN A 76 2.64 1.49 -19.40
N GLY A 77 3.17 2.54 -20.02
CA GLY A 77 3.45 3.82 -19.38
C GLY A 77 4.95 4.15 -19.28
N PRO A 78 5.30 5.34 -18.77
CA PRO A 78 6.69 5.76 -18.59
C PRO A 78 7.43 4.97 -17.50
N LEU A 79 8.76 4.91 -17.61
CA LEU A 79 9.61 4.39 -16.55
C LEU A 79 9.48 5.26 -15.28
N TYR A 80 9.35 4.62 -14.13
CA TYR A 80 9.21 5.27 -12.83
C TYR A 80 10.23 4.75 -11.84
N ASP A 81 10.44 5.47 -10.75
CA ASP A 81 11.43 5.10 -9.72
C ASP A 81 10.70 4.68 -8.44
N ASP A 82 11.20 3.64 -7.77
CA ASP A 82 10.80 3.28 -6.41
C ASP A 82 12.01 3.26 -5.47
N VAL A 83 11.75 3.55 -4.20
CA VAL A 83 12.66 3.27 -3.09
C VAL A 83 11.98 2.35 -2.11
N ARG A 84 12.72 1.35 -1.65
CA ARG A 84 12.21 0.28 -0.78
C ARG A 84 12.94 0.35 0.55
N PHE A 85 12.18 0.24 1.62
CA PHE A 85 12.65 0.29 2.99
C PHE A 85 12.50 -1.11 3.58
N GLU A 86 13.65 -1.72 3.87
CA GLU A 86 13.75 -3.05 4.45
C GLU A 86 14.32 -2.96 5.87
N PRO A 87 13.75 -3.69 6.84
CA PRO A 87 14.36 -3.77 8.16
C PRO A 87 15.76 -4.39 8.09
N LEU A 88 16.72 -3.76 8.75
CA LEU A 88 18.10 -4.28 8.91
C LEU A 88 18.14 -5.62 9.66
N SER A 89 17.09 -5.93 10.44
CA SER A 89 16.93 -7.23 11.09
C SER A 89 16.67 -8.38 10.11
N GLY A 90 16.29 -8.09 8.86
CA GLY A 90 15.85 -9.08 7.86
C GLY A 90 14.43 -9.64 8.09
N GLU A 91 13.90 -9.48 9.30
CA GLU A 91 12.51 -9.83 9.64
C GLU A 91 11.56 -8.69 9.26
N ARG A 92 10.78 -8.87 8.19
CA ARG A 92 9.82 -7.87 7.74
C ARG A 92 8.63 -7.72 8.69
N GLY A 93 7.87 -8.79 8.92
CA GLY A 93 6.74 -8.77 9.87
C GLY A 93 5.74 -7.63 9.67
N GLY A 94 5.46 -7.24 8.41
CA GLY A 94 4.57 -6.11 8.09
C GLY A 94 5.27 -4.74 8.04
N LYS A 95 6.58 -4.69 8.31
CA LYS A 95 7.36 -3.46 8.46
C LYS A 95 8.03 -2.99 7.18
N TYR A 96 8.00 -3.81 6.12
CA TYR A 96 8.51 -3.43 4.80
C TYR A 96 7.57 -2.42 4.13
N PHE A 97 8.14 -1.41 3.47
CA PHE A 97 7.36 -0.47 2.67
C PHE A 97 8.13 0.06 1.47
N VAL A 98 7.38 0.55 0.48
CA VAL A 98 7.87 1.04 -0.81
C VAL A 98 7.27 2.40 -1.07
N VAL A 99 8.10 3.35 -1.53
CA VAL A 99 7.66 4.64 -2.03
C VAL A 99 7.95 4.72 -3.51
N SER A 100 6.90 4.87 -4.32
CA SER A 100 6.99 5.06 -5.76
C SER A 100 6.85 6.54 -6.12
N LEU A 101 7.61 6.98 -7.12
CA LEU A 101 7.55 8.32 -7.69
C LEU A 101 7.18 8.25 -9.17
N ASP A 102 6.10 8.95 -9.54
CA ASP A 102 5.59 9.05 -10.91
C ASP A 102 5.23 7.68 -11.52
N SER A 103 4.77 6.73 -10.69
CA SER A 103 4.27 5.43 -11.16
C SER A 103 3.00 5.63 -11.99
N PRO A 104 2.92 5.09 -13.22
CA PRO A 104 1.72 5.23 -14.05
C PRO A 104 0.55 4.34 -13.59
N HIS A 105 0.78 3.47 -12.61
CA HIS A 105 -0.26 2.64 -12.02
C HIS A 105 -0.96 3.33 -10.84
N GLU A 106 -0.42 4.45 -10.36
CA GLU A 106 -0.92 5.14 -9.17
C GLU A 106 -1.63 6.45 -9.53
N ARG A 107 -2.59 6.84 -8.69
CA ARG A 107 -3.45 8.02 -8.92
C ARG A 107 -2.68 9.32 -8.79
N GLU A 108 -1.73 9.34 -7.86
CA GLU A 108 -0.99 10.53 -7.48
C GLU A 108 0.51 10.33 -7.65
N LYS A 109 1.24 11.45 -7.59
CA LYS A 109 2.68 11.49 -7.88
C LYS A 109 3.52 10.60 -6.96
N TRP A 110 3.20 10.57 -5.68
CA TRP A 110 3.86 9.77 -4.66
C TRP A 110 2.87 8.74 -4.14
N ALA A 111 3.31 7.49 -4.05
CA ALA A 111 2.52 6.40 -3.51
C ALA A 111 3.35 5.59 -2.52
N LEU A 112 2.80 5.37 -1.33
CA LEU A 112 3.36 4.53 -0.28
C LEU A 112 2.57 3.23 -0.21
N VAL A 113 3.26 2.13 -0.46
CA VAL A 113 2.73 0.78 -0.28
C VAL A 113 3.43 0.17 0.94
N THR A 114 2.66 -0.32 1.91
CA THR A 114 3.20 -1.01 3.08
C THR A 114 2.81 -2.47 3.03
N GLU A 115 3.65 -3.34 3.58
CA GLU A 115 3.32 -4.77 3.67
C GLU A 115 2.08 -5.01 4.54
N ARG A 116 1.89 -4.22 5.60
CA ARG A 116 0.70 -4.30 6.47
C ARG A 116 -0.61 -3.97 5.75
N TYR A 117 -0.59 -3.04 4.78
CA TYR A 117 -1.78 -2.69 3.99
C TYR A 117 -1.99 -3.66 2.83
N GLY A 118 -0.94 -4.33 2.36
CA GLY A 118 -0.95 -5.18 1.18
C GLY A 118 -0.39 -4.47 -0.05
N PHE A 119 -0.06 -5.24 -1.09
CA PHE A 119 0.62 -4.74 -2.28
C PHE A 119 -0.31 -4.41 -3.46
N ASP A 120 -1.62 -4.58 -3.28
CA ASP A 120 -2.66 -4.33 -4.28
C ASP A 120 -3.02 -2.84 -4.44
N ALA A 121 -2.73 -2.01 -3.43
CA ALA A 121 -3.02 -0.58 -3.46
C ALA A 121 -2.10 0.17 -2.48
N PRO A 122 -1.86 1.47 -2.71
CA PRO A 122 -1.14 2.28 -1.74
C PRO A 122 -1.94 2.48 -0.45
N GLU A 123 -1.25 2.40 0.68
CA GLU A 123 -1.77 2.82 2.00
C GLU A 123 -1.99 4.34 2.01
N PHE A 124 -1.13 5.08 1.32
CA PHE A 124 -1.19 6.53 1.21
C PHE A 124 -0.63 7.01 -0.14
N ASP A 125 -1.31 7.97 -0.77
CA ASP A 125 -0.85 8.63 -1.98
C ASP A 125 -1.04 10.16 -1.90
N CYS A 126 -0.14 10.92 -2.52
CA CYS A 126 -0.19 12.38 -2.48
C CYS A 126 0.59 13.05 -3.61
N ARG A 127 0.35 14.35 -3.81
CA ARG A 127 1.07 15.18 -4.80
C ARG A 127 2.37 15.76 -4.26
N ASP A 128 2.36 16.17 -3.00
CA ASP A 128 3.47 16.85 -2.36
C ASP A 128 4.34 15.87 -1.57
N ILE A 129 5.64 15.89 -1.85
CA ILE A 129 6.63 15.10 -1.12
C ILE A 129 6.63 15.39 0.38
N ARG A 130 6.28 16.62 0.80
CA ARG A 130 6.22 16.99 2.22
C ARG A 130 5.14 16.21 2.95
N GLU A 131 4.02 15.94 2.29
CA GLU A 131 2.94 15.12 2.85
C GLU A 131 3.37 13.65 2.94
N MET A 132 4.03 13.13 1.89
CA MET A 132 4.61 11.78 1.90
C MET A 132 5.61 11.59 3.05
N VAL A 133 6.55 12.52 3.20
CA VAL A 133 7.54 12.52 4.28
C VAL A 133 6.87 12.62 5.64
N LYS A 134 5.86 13.50 5.79
CA LYS A 134 5.11 13.62 7.05
C LYS A 134 4.42 12.31 7.41
N TYR A 135 3.80 11.64 6.43
CA TYR A 135 3.14 10.36 6.64
C TYR A 135 4.13 9.26 7.03
N ILE A 136 5.24 9.10 6.30
CA ILE A 136 6.28 8.11 6.62
C ILE A 136 6.83 8.31 8.03
N ASN A 137 7.10 9.56 8.42
CA ASN A 137 7.56 9.84 9.78
C ASN A 137 6.50 9.54 10.84
N SER A 138 5.21 9.68 10.52
CA SER A 138 4.14 9.35 11.46
C SER A 138 3.93 7.85 11.69
N ILE A 139 4.29 7.00 10.72
CA ILE A 139 4.16 5.54 10.87
C ILE A 139 5.36 4.90 11.59
N GLY A 140 6.49 5.60 11.74
CA GLY A 140 7.69 5.09 12.40
C GLY A 140 7.44 4.49 13.79
N PRO A 141 6.75 5.21 14.71
CA PRO A 141 6.38 4.67 16.02
C PRO A 141 5.43 3.47 15.96
N GLU A 142 4.53 3.42 14.96
CA GLU A 142 3.64 2.27 14.75
C GLU A 142 4.43 1.03 14.36
N LEU A 143 5.39 1.18 13.45
CA LEU A 143 6.28 0.11 13.00
C LEU A 143 7.17 -0.40 14.14
N GLN A 144 7.67 0.51 14.98
CA GLN A 144 8.47 0.16 16.15
C GLN A 144 7.68 -0.71 17.14
N GLN A 145 6.43 -0.34 17.39
CA GLN A 145 5.56 -1.00 18.37
C GLN A 145 4.80 -2.20 17.79
N GLY A 146 4.88 -2.44 16.48
CA GLY A 146 4.08 -3.47 15.81
C GLY A 146 2.58 -3.17 15.84
N ILE A 147 2.21 -1.88 15.89
CA ILE A 147 0.80 -1.46 15.88
C ILE A 147 0.24 -1.74 14.49
N VAL A 148 -0.89 -2.46 14.47
CA VAL A 148 -1.74 -2.62 13.29
C VAL A 148 -2.83 -1.57 13.36
N PRO A 149 -2.82 -0.56 12.46
CA PRO A 149 -3.82 0.50 12.50
C PRO A 149 -5.24 -0.04 12.24
N PRO A 150 -6.29 0.58 12.82
CA PRO A 150 -7.68 0.12 12.63
C PRO A 150 -8.12 0.05 11.17
N PHE A 151 -7.54 0.90 10.32
CA PHE A 151 -7.88 0.93 8.89
C PHE A 151 -7.49 -0.32 8.12
N ILE A 152 -6.65 -1.19 8.67
CA ILE A 152 -6.37 -2.50 8.08
C ILE A 152 -7.62 -3.38 8.14
N ALA A 153 -8.31 -3.41 9.30
CA ALA A 153 -9.59 -4.11 9.44
C ALA A 153 -10.69 -3.47 8.60
N GLU A 154 -10.69 -2.13 8.46
CA GLU A 154 -11.60 -1.42 7.55
C GLU A 154 -11.37 -1.86 6.10
N LYS A 155 -10.12 -1.83 5.62
CA LYS A 155 -9.78 -2.29 4.26
C LYS A 155 -10.21 -3.75 4.04
N ASP A 156 -10.02 -4.61 5.03
CA ASP A 156 -10.44 -6.01 4.97
C ASP A 156 -11.96 -6.17 4.83
N ALA A 157 -12.74 -5.32 5.51
CA ALA A 157 -14.19 -5.26 5.39
C ALA A 157 -14.62 -4.72 4.02
N VAL A 158 -13.95 -3.67 3.52
CA VAL A 158 -14.19 -3.13 2.16
C VAL A 158 -13.85 -4.17 1.09
N THR A 159 -12.77 -4.92 1.26
CA THR A 159 -12.39 -6.01 0.34
C THR A 159 -13.43 -7.13 0.32
N ALA A 160 -14.00 -7.47 1.47
CA ALA A 160 -15.09 -8.44 1.53
C ALA A 160 -16.37 -7.89 0.87
N TYR A 161 -16.68 -6.61 1.11
CA TYR A 161 -17.80 -5.90 0.48
C TYR A 161 -17.71 -5.92 -1.05
N THR A 162 -16.56 -5.58 -1.62
CA THR A 162 -16.36 -5.51 -3.07
C THR A 162 -16.49 -6.88 -3.72
N ARG A 163 -15.99 -7.93 -3.06
CA ARG A 163 -16.20 -9.34 -3.50
C ARG A 163 -17.68 -9.72 -3.50
N LEU A 164 -18.45 -9.35 -2.48
CA LEU A 164 -19.89 -9.59 -2.44
C LEU A 164 -20.63 -8.81 -3.54
N ARG A 165 -20.09 -7.67 -3.98
CA ARG A 165 -20.57 -6.93 -5.16
C ARG A 165 -20.09 -7.50 -6.51
N GLY A 166 -19.34 -8.61 -6.48
CA GLY A 166 -18.87 -9.32 -7.68
C GLY A 166 -17.58 -8.77 -8.30
N GLU A 167 -16.85 -7.92 -7.57
CA GLU A 167 -15.53 -7.45 -8.01
C GLU A 167 -14.48 -8.56 -7.90
N PRO A 168 -13.48 -8.59 -8.80
CA PRO A 168 -12.42 -9.58 -8.74
C PRO A 168 -11.50 -9.37 -7.53
N GLU A 169 -10.72 -10.39 -7.22
CA GLU A 169 -9.64 -10.27 -6.24
C GLU A 169 -8.54 -9.34 -6.77
N GLY A 170 -7.89 -8.61 -5.85
CA GLY A 170 -6.78 -7.70 -6.17
C GLY A 170 -7.21 -6.37 -6.82
N ILE A 171 -8.47 -5.96 -6.69
CA ILE A 171 -8.85 -4.59 -7.06
C ILE A 171 -8.12 -3.58 -6.18
N HIS A 172 -7.72 -2.45 -6.77
CA HIS A 172 -7.07 -1.38 -6.03
C HIS A 172 -8.10 -0.67 -5.13
N ILE A 173 -8.01 -0.89 -3.81
CA ILE A 173 -8.80 -0.20 -2.80
C ILE A 173 -7.94 0.89 -2.17
N TYR A 174 -8.19 2.11 -2.61
CA TYR A 174 -7.48 3.28 -2.15
C TYR A 174 -8.07 3.80 -0.86
N ARG A 175 -7.21 4.28 0.04
CA ARG A 175 -7.60 4.97 1.27
C ARG A 175 -7.68 6.46 0.99
N ASP A 176 -8.86 7.05 1.17
CA ASP A 176 -9.12 8.48 0.88
C ASP A 176 -9.24 9.31 2.17
N GLY A 177 -8.66 8.81 3.26
CA GLY A 177 -8.73 9.39 4.59
C GLY A 177 -9.20 8.38 5.63
N ASN A 178 -9.59 8.88 6.80
CA ASN A 178 -10.12 8.02 7.86
C ASN A 178 -11.49 7.48 7.46
N HIS A 179 -11.67 6.17 7.66
CA HIS A 179 -12.94 5.48 7.47
C HIS A 179 -13.51 5.53 6.04
N ARG A 180 -12.73 5.99 5.05
CA ARG A 180 -13.20 6.22 3.68
C ARG A 180 -12.22 5.63 2.67
N PHE A 181 -12.78 4.89 1.74
CA PHE A 181 -12.06 4.18 0.69
C PHE A 181 -12.71 4.42 -0.66
N SER A 182 -11.95 4.23 -1.72
CA SER A 182 -12.49 4.21 -3.08
C SER A 182 -11.86 3.14 -3.94
N TYR A 183 -12.62 2.67 -4.92
CA TYR A 183 -12.14 1.71 -5.91
C TYR A 183 -12.82 1.95 -7.26
N ALA A 184 -12.12 1.58 -8.33
CA ALA A 184 -12.68 1.55 -9.67
C ALA A 184 -13.39 0.20 -9.88
N PRO A 185 -14.71 0.16 -10.13
CA PRO A 185 -15.39 -1.09 -10.41
C PRO A 185 -14.94 -1.67 -11.75
N ARG A 186 -14.90 -3.00 -11.86
CA ARG A 186 -14.57 -3.68 -13.14
C ARG A 186 -15.54 -3.29 -14.25
N ARG A 187 -16.81 -3.07 -13.90
CA ARG A 187 -17.88 -2.65 -14.80
C ARG A 187 -18.37 -1.27 -14.39
N GLY A 188 -17.84 -0.24 -15.04
CA GLY A 188 -18.21 1.14 -14.78
C GLY A 188 -17.02 2.06 -14.99
N ARG A 189 -17.28 3.35 -15.20
CA ARG A 189 -16.22 4.36 -15.30
C ARG A 189 -16.10 5.23 -14.05
N GLN A 190 -17.08 5.15 -13.15
CA GLN A 190 -17.14 5.99 -11.96
C GLN A 190 -16.54 5.24 -10.77
N MET A 191 -15.61 5.90 -10.08
CA MET A 191 -15.10 5.43 -8.79
C MET A 191 -16.25 5.28 -7.80
N ARG A 192 -16.22 4.22 -7.00
CA ARG A 192 -17.16 4.00 -5.90
C ARG A 192 -16.54 4.45 -4.59
N THR A 193 -17.36 5.01 -3.72
CA THR A 193 -16.95 5.44 -2.38
C THR A 193 -17.47 4.45 -1.36
N VAL A 194 -16.60 3.98 -0.48
CA VAL A 194 -17.00 3.08 0.61
C VAL A 194 -16.60 3.72 1.94
N LEU A 195 -17.59 3.92 2.79
CA LEU A 195 -17.44 4.39 4.14
C LEU A 195 -17.50 3.19 5.10
N THR A 196 -16.71 3.26 6.16
CA THR A 196 -16.63 2.21 7.18
C THR A 196 -16.84 2.81 8.56
N ALA A 197 -17.30 2.01 9.53
CA ALA A 197 -17.35 2.42 10.92
C ALA A 197 -17.23 1.20 11.82
N ALA A 198 -16.45 1.29 12.90
CA ALA A 198 -16.36 0.24 13.91
C ALA A 198 -17.63 0.19 14.79
N SER A 199 -18.24 1.34 15.02
CA SER A 199 -19.49 1.51 15.72
C SER A 199 -20.37 2.54 14.99
N LEU A 200 -21.67 2.53 15.24
CA LEU A 200 -22.56 3.56 14.67
C LEU A 200 -22.34 4.95 15.29
N GLU A 201 -21.74 5.02 16.48
CA GLU A 201 -21.41 6.27 17.16
C GLU A 201 -20.19 6.95 16.50
N ASP A 202 -19.27 6.16 15.95
CA ASP A 202 -18.05 6.62 15.27
C ASP A 202 -18.23 6.77 13.75
N ALA A 203 -19.48 6.83 13.27
CA ALA A 203 -19.77 6.85 11.85
C ALA A 203 -19.23 8.14 11.18
N PRO A 204 -18.52 8.05 10.04
CA PRO A 204 -17.97 9.21 9.37
C PRO A 204 -19.07 10.09 8.73
N PRO A 205 -18.78 11.36 8.39
CA PRO A 205 -19.72 12.21 7.68
C PRO A 205 -20.23 11.58 6.38
N GLY A 206 -21.55 11.63 6.17
CA GLY A 206 -22.21 11.03 5.00
C GLY A 206 -22.55 9.55 5.15
N PHE A 207 -22.25 8.93 6.29
CA PHE A 207 -22.63 7.56 6.59
C PHE A 207 -24.12 7.42 6.89
N VAL A 208 -24.80 6.47 6.25
CA VAL A 208 -26.23 6.18 6.47
C VAL A 208 -26.37 4.81 7.12
N SER A 209 -26.58 4.79 8.43
CA SER A 209 -26.54 3.56 9.25
C SER A 209 -27.56 2.50 8.83
N GLU A 210 -28.74 2.93 8.38
CA GLU A 210 -29.86 2.09 7.98
C GLU A 210 -29.59 1.33 6.66
N GLN A 211 -28.61 1.82 5.89
CA GLN A 211 -28.18 1.23 4.63
C GLN A 211 -26.80 0.60 4.72
N ALA A 212 -26.19 0.60 5.91
CA ALA A 212 -24.91 -0.01 6.14
C ALA A 212 -25.06 -1.53 6.30
N HIS A 213 -24.02 -2.25 5.89
CA HIS A 213 -23.94 -3.70 6.00
C HIS A 213 -22.89 -4.09 7.05
N SER A 214 -23.23 -5.03 7.93
CA SER A 214 -22.25 -5.59 8.86
C SER A 214 -21.38 -6.62 8.14
N ILE A 215 -20.09 -6.32 7.98
CA ILE A 215 -19.12 -7.14 7.27
C ILE A 215 -17.84 -7.19 8.08
N LYS A 216 -17.40 -8.40 8.45
CA LYS A 216 -16.17 -8.63 9.25
C LYS A 216 -16.11 -7.79 10.54
N GLY A 217 -17.25 -7.59 11.21
CA GLY A 217 -17.31 -6.82 12.46
C GLY A 217 -17.28 -5.29 12.27
N MET A 218 -17.35 -4.80 11.03
CA MET A 218 -17.43 -3.38 10.70
C MET A 218 -18.77 -3.08 10.01
N TYR A 219 -19.25 -1.84 10.13
CA TYR A 219 -20.35 -1.35 9.31
C TYR A 219 -19.77 -0.74 8.03
N VAL A 220 -20.25 -1.20 6.87
CA VAL A 220 -19.77 -0.79 5.55
C VAL A 220 -20.93 -0.19 4.76
N TYR A 221 -20.75 1.03 4.26
CA TYR A 221 -21.75 1.75 3.50
C TYR A 221 -21.16 2.29 2.19
N CYS A 222 -21.86 2.08 1.08
CA CYS A 222 -21.50 2.59 -0.23
C CYS A 222 -22.69 3.43 -0.74
N PRO A 223 -22.57 4.78 -0.84
CA PRO A 223 -23.65 5.63 -1.31
C PRO A 223 -24.17 5.25 -2.70
N GLU A 224 -23.30 4.76 -3.58
CA GLU A 224 -23.65 4.35 -4.94
C GLU A 224 -24.45 3.04 -4.99
N ASP A 225 -24.48 2.27 -3.89
CA ASP A 225 -25.26 1.05 -3.75
C ASP A 225 -26.44 1.21 -2.78
N ALA A 226 -26.80 2.44 -2.44
CA ALA A 226 -27.91 2.78 -1.56
C ALA A 226 -29.21 2.06 -1.98
N GLY A 227 -29.80 1.30 -1.06
CA GLY A 227 -31.03 0.54 -1.29
C GLY A 227 -30.86 -0.79 -2.06
N LEU A 228 -29.64 -1.16 -2.46
CA LEU A 228 -29.35 -2.47 -3.06
C LEU A 228 -28.96 -3.48 -1.98
N PRO A 229 -29.71 -4.59 -1.80
CA PRO A 229 -29.32 -5.61 -0.84
C PRO A 229 -27.98 -6.23 -1.23
N LEU A 230 -27.21 -6.68 -0.24
CA LEU A 230 -26.08 -7.57 -0.51
C LEU A 230 -26.60 -8.97 -0.81
N PRO A 231 -25.94 -9.73 -1.70
CA PRO A 231 -26.23 -11.15 -1.83
C PRO A 231 -26.08 -11.82 -0.46
N ASP A 232 -27.02 -12.71 -0.11
CA ASP A 232 -26.99 -13.40 1.17
C ASP A 232 -25.62 -14.07 1.38
N LEU A 233 -24.95 -13.73 2.48
CA LEU A 233 -23.83 -14.48 3.02
C LEU A 233 -24.37 -15.81 3.53
N VAL A 234 -24.77 -16.71 2.62
CA VAL A 234 -25.22 -18.06 2.99
C VAL A 234 -24.03 -18.75 3.65
N PRO A 235 -24.12 -19.17 4.93
CA PRO A 235 -23.12 -20.06 5.51
C PRO A 235 -23.07 -21.30 4.62
N GLN A 236 -21.88 -21.74 4.22
CA GLN A 236 -21.74 -23.05 3.57
C GLN A 236 -22.07 -24.14 4.60
N ASP A 237 -23.36 -24.40 4.79
CA ASP A 237 -23.82 -25.57 5.51
C ASP A 237 -23.53 -26.80 4.66
N THR A 238 -22.69 -27.64 5.23
CA THR A 238 -22.31 -28.99 4.83
C THR A 238 -23.35 -29.67 3.94
N THR A 239 -23.03 -29.85 2.65
CA THR A 239 -23.84 -30.66 1.76
C THR A 239 -23.66 -32.12 2.15
N LYS A 240 -24.69 -32.61 2.84
CA LYS A 240 -25.01 -34.01 3.14
C LYS A 240 -24.59 -34.94 2.01
N SER A 241 -23.74 -35.90 2.36
CA SER A 241 -23.43 -37.06 1.54
C SER A 241 -24.74 -37.83 1.24
N GLN A 242 -25.21 -37.76 -0.01
CA GLN A 242 -26.31 -38.58 -0.48
C GLN A 242 -25.81 -40.02 -0.62
N LYS A 243 -26.31 -40.90 0.27
CA LYS A 243 -26.21 -42.35 0.13
C LYS A 243 -26.72 -42.77 -1.26
N ARG A 244 -25.81 -43.22 -2.12
CA ARG A 244 -26.17 -43.97 -3.34
C ARG A 244 -26.63 -45.36 -2.94
N LYS A 245 -27.85 -45.72 -3.35
CA LYS A 245 -28.40 -47.07 -3.31
C LYS A 245 -27.55 -47.99 -4.22
N GLU A 246 -27.17 -49.15 -3.69
CA GLU A 246 -26.70 -50.29 -4.49
C GLU A 246 -27.83 -50.78 -5.43
N PRO A 247 -27.51 -51.19 -6.66
CA PRO A 247 -28.40 -52.04 -7.44
C PRO A 247 -28.01 -53.51 -7.29
N GLU A 248 -29.01 -54.33 -6.98
CA GLU A 248 -28.98 -55.78 -7.13
C GLU A 248 -28.75 -56.16 -8.60
N ARG A 249 -27.71 -56.96 -8.87
CA ARG A 249 -27.73 -58.20 -9.67
C ARG A 249 -26.35 -58.82 -9.78
#